data_AF-A0A0K2JCI7-F1
#
_entry.id   AF-A0A0K2JCI7-F1
#
_cell.length_a   1.000
_cell.length_b   1.000
_cell.length_c   1.000
_cell.angle_alpha   90.00
_cell.angle_beta   90.00
_cell.angle_gamma   90.00
#
_symmetry.space_group_name_H-M   'P 1'
#
loop_
_entity.id
_entity.type
_entity.pdbx_description
1 polymer ?
#
loop_
_entity_poly.entity_id
_entity_poly.type
_entity_poly.pdbx_seq_one_letter_code
_entity_poly.pdbx_strand_id
1 'polypeptide(L)' 'MLHLLKCLKTDVVLLGPQIKFALPEIKKLTDQAGNKIGVIDMMDYGMVNGEKVLNMALELLEK' A
#
# COMPACT_ATOMS: atom_id res chain seq x y z
N MET A 1 10.74 -4.02 -11.58
CA MET A 1 9.57 -3.69 -10.74
C MET A 1 9.96 -2.96 -9.44
N LEU A 2 10.94 -3.41 -8.66
CA LEU A 2 11.43 -2.69 -7.46
C LEU A 2 12.07 -1.31 -7.72
N HIS A 3 12.50 -1.01 -8.95
CA HIS A 3 13.19 0.24 -9.28
C HIS A 3 12.25 1.46 -9.42
N LEU A 4 10.93 1.26 -9.52
CA LEU A 4 9.94 2.33 -9.69
C LEU A 4 9.62 3.07 -8.37
N LEU A 5 9.84 2.42 -7.22
CA LEU A 5 9.57 3.00 -5.89
C LEU A 5 10.59 4.09 -5.47
N LYS A 6 11.74 4.18 -6.14
CA LYS A 6 12.80 5.15 -5.81
C LYS A 6 12.54 6.58 -6.32
N CYS A 7 11.56 6.80 -7.18
CA CYS A 7 11.40 8.11 -7.88
C CYS A 7 10.07 8.83 -7.64
N LEU A 8 9.01 8.15 -7.21
CA LEU A 8 7.78 8.83 -6.84
C LEU A 8 7.76 9.08 -5.33
N LYS A 9 7.74 10.35 -4.92
CA LYS A 9 7.26 10.78 -3.60
C LYS A 9 5.91 10.10 -3.35
N THR A 10 5.91 9.02 -2.60
CA THR A 10 4.72 8.19 -2.39
C THR A 10 4.51 8.07 -0.90
N ASP A 11 3.48 8.69 -0.37
CA ASP A 11 3.28 8.68 1.09
C ASP A 11 2.68 7.34 1.56
N VAL A 12 1.89 6.67 0.70
CA VAL A 12 1.27 5.36 0.98
C VAL A 12 1.41 4.38 -0.18
N VAL A 13 1.76 3.14 0.15
CA VAL A 13 1.77 2.00 -0.75
C VAL A 13 0.65 1.02 -0.34
N LEU A 14 -0.27 0.76 -1.26
CA LEU A 14 -1.33 -0.23 -1.07
C LEU A 14 -1.05 -1.48 -1.89
N LEU A 15 -1.08 -2.64 -1.23
CA LEU A 15 -0.90 -3.94 -1.87
C LEU A 15 -2.24 -4.62 -2.08
N GLY A 16 -2.41 -5.24 -3.25
CA GLY A 16 -3.54 -6.11 -3.50
C GLY A 16 -3.50 -7.38 -2.63
N PRO A 17 -4.66 -7.99 -2.34
CA PRO A 17 -4.78 -9.17 -1.49
C PRO A 17 -3.97 -10.37 -2.02
N GLN A 18 -3.86 -10.50 -3.35
CA GLN A 18 -3.15 -11.59 -4.02
C GLN A 18 -1.63 -11.57 -3.79
N ILE A 19 -1.05 -10.39 -3.50
CA ILE A 19 0.40 -10.21 -3.32
C ILE A 19 0.79 -9.91 -1.87
N LYS A 20 -0.07 -10.24 -0.91
CA LYS A 20 0.17 -10.05 0.53
C LYS A 20 1.48 -10.70 1.01
N PHE A 21 1.93 -11.78 0.37
CA PHE A 21 3.22 -12.44 0.68
C PHE A 21 4.44 -11.53 0.45
N ALA A 22 4.34 -10.53 -0.43
CA ALA A 22 5.41 -9.57 -0.71
C ALA A 22 5.46 -8.43 0.32
N LEU A 23 4.45 -8.31 1.19
CA LEU A 23 4.39 -7.30 2.24
C LEU A 23 5.67 -7.22 3.10
N PRO A 24 6.25 -8.31 3.64
CA PRO A 24 7.47 -8.20 4.43
C PRO A 24 8.67 -7.64 3.66
N GLU A 25 8.77 -7.90 2.36
CA GLU A 25 9.84 -7.37 1.51
C GLU A 25 9.61 -5.88 1.20
N ILE A 26 8.39 -5.52 0.80
CA ILE A 26 8.04 -4.15 0.46
C ILE A 26 8.01 -3.27 1.72
N LYS A 27 7.59 -3.81 2.86
CA LYS A 27 7.60 -3.09 4.15
C LYS A 27 9.01 -2.65 4.52
N LYS A 28 10.03 -3.48 4.29
CA LYS A 28 11.43 -3.08 4.54
C LYS A 28 11.85 -1.90 3.67
N LEU A 29 11.41 -1.88 2.41
CA LEU A 29 11.70 -0.79 1.47
C LEU A 29 10.94 0.49 1.83
N THR A 30 9.66 0.37 2.20
CA THR A 30 8.84 1.53 2.57
C THR A 30 9.26 2.13 3.91
N ASP A 31 9.65 1.30 4.88
CA ASP A 31 10.17 1.76 6.18
C ASP A 31 11.48 2.57 6.00
N GLN A 32 12.37 2.11 5.12
CA GLN A 32 13.59 2.84 4.74
C GLN A 32 13.29 4.16 4.02
N ALA A 33 12.18 4.24 3.28
CA ALA A 33 11.76 5.44 2.58
C ALA A 33 10.92 6.40 3.44
N GLY A 34 10.40 5.94 4.60
CA GLY A 34 9.47 6.67 5.44
C GLY A 34 8.00 6.57 4.99
N ASN A 35 7.69 5.67 4.06
CA ASN A 35 6.37 5.54 3.45
C ASN A 35 5.51 4.54 4.23
N LYS A 36 4.19 4.75 4.25
CA LYS A 36 3.24 3.85 4.89
C LYS A 36 2.87 2.72 3.93
N ILE A 37 2.57 1.54 4.47
CA ILE A 37 2.17 0.37 3.66
C ILE A 37 0.90 -0.28 4.23
N GLY A 38 -0.04 -0.63 3.34
CA GLY A 38 -1.28 -1.31 3.68
C GLY A 38 -1.61 -2.44 2.70
N VAL A 39 -2.51 -3.34 3.09
CA VAL A 39 -3.05 -4.39 2.21
C VAL A 39 -4.54 -4.16 2.07
N ILE A 40 -5.01 -4.09 0.83
CA ILE A 40 -6.41 -3.96 0.50
C ILE A 40 -7.11 -5.29 0.80
N ASP A 41 -8.27 -5.21 1.46
CA ASP A 41 -9.09 -6.39 1.71
C ASP A 41 -9.58 -7.02 0.40
N MET A 42 -9.71 -8.35 0.37
CA MET A 42 -10.12 -9.06 -0.85
C MET A 42 -11.53 -8.70 -1.29
N MET A 43 -12.42 -8.38 -0.34
CA MET A 43 -13.77 -7.91 -0.62
C MET A 43 -13.74 -6.53 -1.28
N ASP A 44 -13.00 -5.58 -0.69
CA ASP A 44 -12.94 -4.21 -1.20
C ASP A 44 -12.23 -4.15 -2.57
N TYR A 45 -11.21 -4.99 -2.77
CA TYR A 45 -10.55 -5.16 -4.07
C TYR A 45 -11.49 -5.79 -5.11
N GLY A 46 -12.24 -6.83 -4.74
CA GLY A 46 -13.17 -7.53 -5.64
C GLY A 46 -14.41 -6.70 -5.99
N MET A 47 -14.89 -5.88 -5.07
CA MET A 47 -16.00 -4.95 -5.28
C MET A 47 -15.56 -3.63 -5.94
N VAL A 48 -14.26 -3.45 -6.19
CA VAL A 48 -13.68 -2.21 -6.75
C VAL A 48 -14.13 -0.97 -5.96
N ASN A 49 -14.17 -1.10 -4.62
CA ASN A 49 -14.65 -0.05 -3.74
C ASN A 49 -13.55 1.00 -3.52
N GLY A 50 -13.38 1.89 -4.50
CA GLY A 50 -12.33 2.91 -4.48
C GLY A 50 -12.43 3.88 -3.29
N GLU A 51 -13.65 4.18 -2.82
CA GLU A 51 -13.86 5.08 -1.68
C GLU A 51 -13.31 4.49 -0.39
N LYS A 52 -13.63 3.23 -0.09
CA LYS A 52 -13.05 2.53 1.07
C LYS A 52 -11.53 2.40 0.98
N VAL A 53 -11.02 2.06 -0.20
CA VAL A 53 -9.58 1.92 -0.43
C VAL A 53 -8.85 3.26 -0.24
N LEU A 54 -9.46 4.36 -0.69
CA LEU A 54 -8.95 5.70 -0.47
C LEU A 54 -8.98 6.10 1.00
N ASN A 55 -10.11 5.88 1.69
CA ASN A 55 -10.22 6.17 3.13
C ASN A 55 -9.18 5.38 3.94
N MET A 56 -8.95 4.11 3.62
CA MET A 56 -7.89 3.30 4.22
C MET A 56 -6.50 3.93 4.00
N ALA A 57 -6.22 4.47 2.81
CA ALA A 57 -4.95 5.14 2.55
C ALA A 57 -4.79 6.43 3.37
N LEU A 58 -5.87 7.21 3.50
CA LEU A 58 -5.87 8.44 4.29
C LEU A 58 -5.67 8.15 5.79
N GLU A 59 -6.37 7.14 6.34
CA GLU A 59 -6.18 6.72 7.72
C GLU A 59 -4.74 6.23 8.00
N LEU A 60 -4.08 5.64 7.00
CA LEU A 60 -2.67 5.24 7.09
C LEU A 60 -1.72 6.45 7.07
N LEU A 61 -2.10 7.58 6.46
CA LEU A 61 -1.33 8.81 6.44
C LEU A 61 -1.44 9.62 7.73
N GLU A 62 -2.63 9.64 8.33
CA GLU A 62 -2.88 10.41 9.56
C GLU A 62 -2.28 9.75 10.82
N LYS A 63 -1.84 8.50 10.73
CA LYS A 63 -1.10 7.75 11.78
C LYS A 63 0.40 7.82 11.58
#